data_AF-A0A5B7DG84-F1
#
_entry.id   AF-A0A5B7DG84-F1
#
_cell.length_a   1.000
_cell.length_b   1.000
_cell.length_c   1.000
_cell.angle_alpha   90.00
_cell.angle_beta   90.00
_cell.angle_gamma   90.00
#
_symmetry.space_group_name_H-M   'P 1'
#
loop_
_entity.id
_entity.type
_entity.pdbx_description
1 polymer ?
#
loop_
_entity_poly.entity_id
_entity_poly.type
_entity_poly.pdbx_seq_one_letter_code
_entity_poly.pdbx_strand_id
1 'polypeptide(L)'
;MEKVRRDMCSAHLLRPMSTNRQAAVAEWVGRCADRAEVRTASTFLKTLQTEPSQHRVSRTMATVRYLNQQDAINIDLELFSDYQFNVNQLMELAGLSCAHAIAETYSPDQRKAVLVCCGPGNNGGDGLVCSRHLKIMGFSPVILYPKSNDKPLFNNLVKQCHMNDIPFVEAMPDLSTLDKEYSLVVDALFGFSFKPPVRPLFAPILETLSQTTVPVISIDIPSGWHVEDGPPTDVPSLAPDMLVSLTAPKLCAKHFKGRYHVLGGRFVPHKLSEKYQLQLPSYPGTSQTVLLTSSSQQ
;
A
#
# COMPACT_ATOMS: atom_id res chain seq x y z
N MET A 1 7.30 33.60 46.51
CA MET A 1 7.67 34.83 45.80
C MET A 1 8.05 34.42 44.38
N GLU A 2 7.04 34.25 43.51
CA GLU A 2 6.68 35.22 42.43
C GLU A 2 7.72 35.16 41.29
N LYS A 3 7.43 34.73 40.05
CA LYS A 3 6.35 35.21 39.18
C LYS A 3 6.17 34.25 37.98
N VAL A 4 4.93 33.83 37.72
CA VAL A 4 4.47 33.05 36.56
C VAL A 4 3.92 34.02 35.51
N ARG A 5 4.17 33.75 34.21
CA ARG A 5 3.53 34.43 33.07
C ARG A 5 3.34 33.44 31.91
N ARG A 6 2.10 33.01 31.67
CA ARG A 6 1.25 33.40 30.52
C ARG A 6 0.18 32.35 30.27
N ASP A 7 -1.05 32.84 30.25
CA ASP A 7 -2.30 32.12 30.05
C ASP A 7 -2.58 31.75 28.59
N MET A 8 -3.40 30.70 28.47
CA MET A 8 -4.07 30.16 27.30
C MET A 8 -5.18 31.09 26.75
N CYS A 9 -5.52 30.99 25.46
CA CYS A 9 -6.85 30.53 25.02
C CYS A 9 -6.98 30.35 23.50
N SER A 10 -7.77 29.35 23.14
CA SER A 10 -8.08 28.81 21.81
C SER A 10 -9.23 29.54 21.09
N ALA A 11 -9.26 29.48 19.74
CA ALA A 11 -10.48 29.48 18.89
C ALA A 11 -10.07 29.14 17.43
N HIS A 12 -10.38 27.97 16.87
CA HIS A 12 -11.57 27.57 16.10
C HIS A 12 -11.86 28.34 14.78
N LEU A 13 -12.11 27.53 13.74
CA LEU A 13 -12.81 27.77 12.45
C LEU A 13 -11.99 28.08 11.19
N LEU A 14 -11.75 27.01 10.43
CA LEU A 14 -11.51 27.00 8.97
C LEU A 14 -12.79 27.44 8.22
N ARG A 15 -12.68 28.47 7.38
CA ARG A 15 -13.58 28.78 6.25
C ARG A 15 -12.73 29.13 5.01
N PRO A 16 -13.26 28.98 3.77
CA PRO A 16 -12.47 28.84 2.55
C PRO A 16 -11.93 30.17 2.01
N MET A 17 -10.71 30.15 1.46
CA MET A 17 -10.04 31.31 0.87
C MET A 17 -10.67 31.72 -0.48
N SER A 18 -11.02 33.00 -0.60
CA SER A 18 -11.50 33.65 -1.83
C SER A 18 -10.35 34.23 -2.69
N THR A 19 -10.68 34.47 -3.96
CA THR A 19 -9.95 34.91 -5.16
C THR A 19 -8.96 36.09 -5.10
N ASN A 20 -8.46 36.51 -3.93
CA ASN A 20 -7.73 37.77 -3.78
C ASN A 20 -6.19 37.68 -3.67
N ARG A 21 -5.57 36.58 -4.15
CA ARG A 21 -4.09 36.44 -4.18
C ARG A 21 -3.41 36.66 -5.54
N GLN A 22 -4.17 36.83 -6.63
CA GLN A 22 -3.59 37.24 -7.92
C GLN A 22 -3.33 38.76 -8.00
N ALA A 23 -4.11 39.58 -7.29
CA ALA A 23 -3.92 41.02 -7.24
C ALA A 23 -2.69 41.44 -6.39
N ALA A 24 -2.37 40.69 -5.33
CA ALA A 24 -1.28 41.03 -4.42
C ALA A 24 0.14 40.80 -5.01
N VAL A 25 0.28 39.93 -6.01
CA VAL A 25 1.57 39.67 -6.68
C VAL A 25 1.87 40.77 -7.72
N ALA A 26 0.84 41.28 -8.40
CA ALA A 26 0.99 42.38 -9.36
C ALA A 26 1.42 43.70 -8.69
N GLU A 27 0.98 43.95 -7.46
CA GLU A 27 1.30 45.18 -6.71
C GLU A 27 2.69 45.15 -6.02
N TRP A 28 3.30 43.96 -5.88
CA TRP A 28 4.65 43.79 -5.34
C TRP A 28 5.73 44.00 -6.41
N VAL A 29 5.47 43.59 -7.66
CA VAL A 29 6.40 43.77 -8.79
C VAL A 29 6.52 45.25 -9.21
N GLY A 30 5.52 46.08 -8.92
CA GLY A 30 5.49 47.48 -9.33
C GLY A 30 6.33 48.47 -8.51
N ARG A 31 7.03 48.05 -7.44
CA ARG A 31 7.72 48.96 -6.51
C ARG A 31 9.26 48.90 -6.49
N CYS A 32 9.88 48.11 -7.37
CA CYS A 32 11.34 48.09 -7.52
C CYS A 32 11.72 48.27 -8.99
N ALA A 33 11.76 49.51 -9.48
CA ALA A 33 12.30 49.83 -10.79
C ALA A 33 13.24 51.03 -10.66
N ASP A 34 14.50 50.74 -10.36
CA ASP A 34 15.60 51.68 -10.56
C ASP A 34 16.11 51.56 -12.01
N ARG A 35 16.39 52.70 -12.63
CA ARG A 35 16.53 52.85 -14.08
C ARG A 35 17.92 52.46 -14.56
N ALA A 36 18.16 51.18 -14.87
CA ALA A 36 19.32 50.79 -15.69
C ALA A 36 19.24 49.38 -16.31
N GLU A 37 18.08 48.83 -16.71
CA GLU A 37 18.08 47.45 -17.27
C GLU A 37 16.98 47.14 -18.29
N VAL A 38 16.52 48.13 -19.06
CA VAL A 38 15.40 47.96 -20.02
C VAL A 38 15.85 47.42 -21.40
N ARG A 39 17.14 47.11 -21.60
CA ARG A 39 17.63 46.56 -22.90
C ARG A 39 17.88 45.04 -22.93
N THR A 40 17.75 44.33 -21.82
CA THR A 40 17.90 42.86 -21.75
C THR A 40 16.56 42.11 -21.71
N ALA A 41 15.44 42.78 -21.43
CA ALA A 41 14.10 42.16 -21.40
C ALA A 41 13.52 41.83 -22.78
N SER A 42 13.90 42.58 -23.84
CA SER A 42 13.40 42.35 -25.20
C SER A 42 13.97 41.10 -25.86
N THR A 43 15.16 40.67 -25.46
CA THR A 43 15.78 39.43 -25.97
C THR A 43 15.23 38.21 -25.23
N PHE A 44 14.81 38.37 -23.97
CA PHE A 44 14.24 37.31 -23.15
C PHE A 44 12.80 36.95 -23.56
N LEU A 45 12.02 37.91 -24.06
CA LEU A 45 10.64 37.69 -24.53
C LEU A 45 10.54 37.00 -25.89
N LYS A 46 11.60 37.00 -26.71
CA LYS A 46 11.61 36.26 -27.99
C LYS A 46 11.94 34.77 -27.82
N THR A 47 12.62 34.38 -26.75
CA THR A 47 12.92 32.98 -26.42
C THR A 47 11.73 32.26 -25.76
N LEU A 48 10.69 33.00 -25.35
CA LEU A 48 9.46 32.47 -24.75
C LEU A 48 8.31 32.28 -25.76
N GLN A 49 8.52 32.61 -27.04
CA GLN A 49 7.50 32.48 -28.11
C GLN A 49 7.80 31.39 -29.14
N THR A 50 8.86 30.60 -28.96
CA THR A 50 9.06 29.38 -29.76
C THR A 50 8.30 28.24 -29.11
N GLU A 51 7.08 27.98 -29.59
CA GLU A 51 6.34 26.74 -29.38
C GLU A 51 7.29 25.55 -29.57
N PRO A 52 7.44 24.64 -28.59
CA PRO A 52 8.16 23.41 -28.82
C PRO A 52 7.38 22.62 -29.87
N SER A 53 8.00 22.40 -31.03
CA SER A 53 7.52 21.46 -32.04
C SER A 53 7.04 20.19 -31.33
N GLN A 54 5.77 19.84 -31.51
CA GLN A 54 5.16 18.62 -31.01
C GLN A 54 5.79 17.39 -31.70
N HIS A 55 7.05 17.10 -31.38
CA HIS A 55 7.54 15.75 -31.45
C HIS A 55 6.84 15.00 -30.33
N ARG A 56 5.68 14.44 -30.67
CA ARG A 56 4.98 13.42 -29.92
C ARG A 56 5.92 12.21 -29.85
N VAL A 57 6.91 12.28 -28.95
CA VAL A 57 7.63 11.10 -28.49
C VAL A 57 6.55 10.25 -27.85
N SER A 58 6.12 9.23 -28.60
CA SER A 58 5.33 8.15 -28.06
C SER A 58 6.19 7.49 -26.98
N ARG A 59 6.15 8.05 -25.76
CA ARG A 59 6.56 7.35 -24.56
C ARG A 59 5.57 6.19 -24.45
N THR A 60 5.94 5.05 -25.00
CA THR A 60 5.40 3.78 -24.55
C THR A 60 5.50 3.83 -23.03
N MET A 61 4.37 3.95 -22.35
CA MET A 61 4.36 3.85 -20.89
C MET A 61 4.86 2.45 -20.59
N ALA A 62 6.12 2.37 -20.17
CA ALA A 62 6.78 1.13 -19.81
C ALA A 62 5.90 0.46 -18.75
N THR A 63 5.28 -0.66 -19.12
CA THR A 63 4.37 -1.40 -18.24
C THR A 63 5.21 -2.12 -17.20
N VAL A 64 4.89 -1.90 -15.91
CA VAL A 64 5.58 -2.56 -14.79
C VAL A 64 5.77 -4.06 -15.06
N ARG A 65 6.98 -4.58 -14.80
CA ARG A 65 7.30 -5.99 -15.00
C ARG A 65 6.61 -6.83 -13.93
N TYR A 66 6.01 -7.93 -14.36
CA TYR A 66 5.45 -8.96 -13.48
C TYR A 66 6.49 -10.06 -13.28
N LEU A 67 6.75 -10.41 -12.02
CA LEU A 67 7.80 -11.36 -11.63
C LEU A 67 7.29 -12.80 -11.62
N ASN A 68 8.10 -13.72 -12.15
CA ASN A 68 7.95 -15.14 -11.85
C ASN A 68 8.40 -15.43 -10.40
N GLN A 69 8.14 -16.64 -9.90
CA GLN A 69 8.45 -16.97 -8.51
C GLN A 69 9.97 -16.89 -8.23
N GLN A 70 10.80 -17.31 -9.18
CA GLN A 70 12.25 -17.33 -9.01
C GLN A 70 12.85 -15.93 -8.95
N ASP A 71 12.40 -15.00 -9.79
CA ASP A 71 12.84 -13.60 -9.79
C ASP A 71 12.45 -12.92 -8.46
N ALA A 72 11.24 -13.18 -7.96
CA ALA A 72 10.81 -12.68 -6.66
C ALA A 72 11.70 -13.19 -5.52
N ILE A 73 12.04 -14.49 -5.52
CA ILE A 73 12.99 -15.07 -4.55
C ILE A 73 14.37 -14.41 -4.66
N ASN A 74 14.90 -14.25 -5.87
CA ASN A 74 16.24 -13.70 -6.09
C ASN A 74 16.33 -12.23 -5.64
N ILE A 75 15.30 -11.43 -5.91
CA ILE A 75 15.21 -10.04 -5.46
C ILE A 75 15.21 -9.96 -3.94
N ASP A 76 14.40 -10.77 -3.25
CA ASP A 76 14.38 -10.82 -1.78
C ASP A 76 15.75 -11.22 -1.21
N LEU A 77 16.39 -12.24 -1.79
CA LEU A 77 17.73 -12.67 -1.38
C LEU A 77 18.75 -11.54 -1.52
N GLU A 78 18.78 -10.84 -2.66
CA GLU A 78 19.69 -9.71 -2.86
C GLU A 78 19.41 -8.55 -1.91
N LEU A 79 18.14 -8.24 -1.63
CA LEU A 79 17.79 -7.20 -0.66
C LEU A 79 18.38 -7.50 0.73
N PHE A 80 18.37 -8.77 1.15
CA PHE A 80 18.94 -9.21 2.42
C PHE A 80 20.47 -9.40 2.39
N SER A 81 21.04 -9.84 1.26
CA SER A 81 22.47 -10.15 1.15
C SER A 81 23.30 -8.97 0.67
N ASP A 82 22.95 -8.37 -0.45
CA ASP A 82 23.81 -7.39 -1.14
C ASP A 82 23.50 -5.98 -0.64
N TYR A 83 22.22 -5.71 -0.38
CA TYR A 83 21.75 -4.42 0.12
C TYR A 83 21.65 -4.36 1.65
N GLN A 84 21.86 -5.48 2.34
CA GLN A 84 21.95 -5.56 3.81
C GLN A 84 20.70 -5.03 4.53
N PHE A 85 19.53 -5.05 3.89
CA PHE A 85 18.28 -4.87 4.61
C PHE A 85 18.08 -6.06 5.55
N ASN A 86 17.41 -5.83 6.66
CA ASN A 86 16.93 -6.92 7.49
C ASN A 86 15.42 -7.14 7.30
N VAL A 87 14.97 -8.34 7.66
CA VAL A 87 13.55 -8.73 7.54
C VAL A 87 12.65 -7.75 8.27
N ASN A 88 13.04 -7.25 9.45
CA ASN A 88 12.22 -6.32 10.22
C ASN A 88 11.97 -5.01 9.45
N GLN A 89 12.98 -4.46 8.78
CA GLN A 89 12.86 -3.22 8.01
C GLN A 89 11.90 -3.39 6.84
N LEU A 90 12.10 -4.43 6.02
CA LEU A 90 11.26 -4.62 4.83
C LEU A 90 9.83 -5.00 5.19
N MET A 91 9.65 -5.85 6.21
CA MET A 91 8.32 -6.21 6.73
C MET A 91 7.59 -5.00 7.31
N GLU A 92 8.30 -4.10 8.02
CA GLU A 92 7.68 -2.89 8.55
C GLU A 92 7.16 -1.98 7.42
N LEU A 93 7.97 -1.79 6.37
CA LEU A 93 7.61 -0.98 5.21
C LEU A 93 6.52 -1.64 4.35
N ALA A 94 6.56 -2.96 4.20
CA ALA A 94 5.55 -3.73 3.48
C ALA A 94 4.19 -3.66 4.18
N GLY A 95 4.13 -3.97 5.48
CA GLY A 95 2.90 -3.87 6.25
C GLY A 95 2.36 -2.44 6.35
N LEU A 96 3.24 -1.44 6.46
CA LEU A 96 2.85 -0.03 6.37
C LEU A 96 2.23 0.28 5.00
N SER A 97 2.84 -0.18 3.90
CA SER A 97 2.30 0.01 2.55
C SER A 97 0.91 -0.63 2.41
N CYS A 98 0.70 -1.82 3.00
CA CYS A 98 -0.61 -2.48 3.00
C CYS A 98 -1.67 -1.67 3.74
N ALA A 99 -1.33 -1.17 4.94
CA ALA A 99 -2.25 -0.32 5.71
C ALA A 99 -2.58 0.99 4.97
N HIS A 100 -1.59 1.62 4.33
CA HIS A 100 -1.79 2.79 3.48
C HIS A 100 -2.72 2.49 2.30
N ALA A 101 -2.49 1.40 1.57
CA ALA A 101 -3.33 1.01 0.43
C ALA A 101 -4.80 0.87 0.84
N ILE A 102 -5.04 0.23 1.98
CA ILE A 102 -6.38 0.06 2.56
C ILE A 102 -6.97 1.42 2.96
N ALA A 103 -6.24 2.21 3.73
CA ALA A 103 -6.73 3.49 4.27
C ALA A 103 -6.95 4.57 3.20
N GLU A 104 -6.21 4.52 2.09
CA GLU A 104 -6.41 5.42 0.93
C GLU A 104 -7.65 5.04 0.10
N THR A 105 -8.11 3.80 0.19
CA THR A 105 -9.18 3.26 -0.67
C THR A 105 -10.50 3.08 0.06
N TYR A 106 -10.46 2.62 1.31
CA TYR A 106 -11.63 2.34 2.13
C TYR A 106 -11.67 3.27 3.33
N SER A 107 -12.87 3.70 3.73
CA SER A 107 -13.06 4.47 4.96
C SER A 107 -13.29 3.54 6.16
N PRO A 108 -12.80 3.88 7.37
CA PRO A 108 -13.11 3.12 8.57
C PRO A 108 -14.61 3.07 8.84
N ASP A 109 -15.16 1.87 9.07
CA ASP A 109 -16.51 1.69 9.62
C ASP A 109 -16.43 1.62 11.14
N GLN A 110 -17.14 2.50 11.84
CA GLN A 110 -17.13 2.54 13.31
C GLN A 110 -17.95 1.40 13.94
N ARG A 111 -18.77 0.69 13.16
CA ARG A 111 -19.64 -0.41 13.62
C ARG A 111 -19.11 -1.79 13.26
N LYS A 112 -18.16 -1.86 12.34
CA LYS A 112 -17.64 -3.12 11.81
C LYS A 112 -16.12 -3.17 11.90
N ALA A 113 -15.59 -4.36 12.14
CA ALA A 113 -14.16 -4.59 12.25
C ALA A 113 -13.50 -4.87 10.90
N VAL A 114 -12.17 -4.87 10.88
CA VAL A 114 -11.36 -5.42 9.79
C VAL A 114 -10.78 -6.75 10.25
N LEU A 115 -11.17 -7.87 9.64
CA LEU A 115 -10.57 -9.16 9.95
C LEU A 115 -9.23 -9.27 9.23
N VAL A 116 -8.14 -9.56 9.95
CA VAL A 116 -6.82 -9.78 9.35
C VAL A 116 -6.42 -11.24 9.57
N CYS A 117 -6.39 -12.01 8.49
CA CYS A 117 -6.06 -13.43 8.50
C CYS A 117 -4.56 -13.63 8.26
N CYS A 118 -3.80 -13.85 9.33
CA CYS A 118 -2.34 -13.98 9.28
C CYS A 118 -1.89 -15.44 9.14
N GLY A 119 -0.97 -15.69 8.21
CA GLY A 119 -0.34 -17.00 8.04
C GLY A 119 0.98 -17.16 8.82
N PRO A 120 1.58 -18.36 8.83
CA PRO A 120 2.74 -18.68 9.67
C PRO A 120 4.08 -18.12 9.17
N GLY A 121 4.09 -17.41 8.04
CA GLY A 121 5.30 -16.94 7.36
C GLY A 121 5.38 -15.42 7.29
N ASN A 122 6.25 -14.91 6.41
CA ASN A 122 6.48 -13.47 6.24
C ASN A 122 5.20 -12.71 5.89
N ASN A 123 4.33 -13.25 5.02
CA ASN A 123 3.06 -12.61 4.67
C ASN A 123 2.16 -12.38 5.89
N GLY A 124 2.16 -13.31 6.86
CA GLY A 124 1.44 -13.10 8.11
C GLY A 124 2.10 -12.05 9.01
N GLY A 125 3.43 -11.94 8.98
CA GLY A 125 4.16 -10.83 9.59
C GLY A 125 3.77 -9.47 8.99
N ASP A 126 3.65 -9.39 7.67
CA ASP A 126 3.15 -8.19 6.96
C ASP A 126 1.72 -7.87 7.40
N GLY A 127 0.86 -8.88 7.58
CA GLY A 127 -0.48 -8.75 8.14
C GLY A 127 -0.51 -8.23 9.58
N LEU A 128 0.39 -8.69 10.46
CA LEU A 128 0.51 -8.18 11.83
C LEU A 128 0.94 -6.70 11.85
N VAL A 129 1.92 -6.33 11.01
CA VAL A 129 2.33 -4.92 10.89
C VAL A 129 1.21 -4.07 10.30
N CYS A 130 0.55 -4.55 9.25
CA CYS A 130 -0.62 -3.91 8.64
C CYS A 130 -1.71 -3.65 9.69
N SER A 131 -2.02 -4.65 10.52
CA SER A 131 -3.01 -4.52 11.61
C SER A 131 -2.65 -3.40 12.58
N ARG A 132 -1.37 -3.35 13.03
CA ARG A 132 -0.91 -2.28 13.91
C ARG A 132 -1.06 -0.90 13.29
N HIS A 133 -0.69 -0.71 12.03
CA HIS A 133 -0.84 0.57 11.35
C HIS A 133 -2.30 0.94 11.09
N LEU A 134 -3.15 -0.01 10.71
CA LEU A 134 -4.60 0.20 10.54
C LEU A 134 -5.25 0.71 11.84
N LYS A 135 -4.87 0.15 12.99
CA LYS A 135 -5.33 0.64 14.30
C LYS A 135 -5.00 2.12 14.50
N ILE A 136 -3.76 2.52 14.21
CA ILE A 136 -3.31 3.93 14.33
C ILE A 136 -4.06 4.84 13.34
N MET A 137 -4.43 4.31 12.17
CA MET A 137 -5.21 5.03 11.14
C MET A 137 -6.72 5.07 11.41
N GLY A 138 -7.18 4.58 12.57
CA GLY A 138 -8.58 4.68 13.01
C GLY A 138 -9.49 3.53 12.56
N PHE A 139 -8.93 2.45 12.03
CA PHE A 139 -9.67 1.20 11.81
C PHE A 139 -9.74 0.35 13.10
N SER A 140 -10.65 -0.62 13.11
CA SER A 140 -10.81 -1.58 14.19
C SER A 140 -10.37 -2.98 13.74
N PRO A 141 -9.06 -3.27 13.66
CA PRO A 141 -8.58 -4.59 13.24
C PRO A 141 -8.84 -5.65 14.31
N VAL A 142 -9.10 -6.88 13.85
CA VAL A 142 -9.18 -8.11 14.65
C VAL A 142 -8.34 -9.16 13.93
N ILE A 143 -7.45 -9.84 14.64
CA ILE A 143 -6.49 -10.76 14.01
C ILE A 143 -6.94 -12.21 14.19
N LEU A 144 -6.98 -12.97 13.10
CA LEU A 144 -7.00 -14.42 13.13
C LEU A 144 -5.59 -14.93 12.82
N TYR A 145 -4.96 -15.64 13.75
CA TYR A 145 -3.61 -16.19 13.55
C TYR A 145 -3.55 -17.69 13.90
N PRO A 146 -4.07 -18.59 13.03
CA PRO A 146 -4.32 -19.99 13.37
C PRO A 146 -3.07 -20.81 13.67
N LYS A 147 -1.92 -20.37 13.14
CA LYS A 147 -0.62 -20.99 13.37
C LYS A 147 0.44 -19.91 13.50
N SER A 148 0.82 -19.62 14.73
CA SER A 148 1.90 -18.68 15.04
C SER A 148 3.27 -19.20 14.60
N ASN A 149 4.23 -18.28 14.53
CA ASN A 149 5.63 -18.57 14.29
C ASN A 149 6.43 -18.14 15.53
N ASP A 150 7.13 -19.07 16.16
CA ASP A 150 7.75 -18.82 17.47
C ASP A 150 9.09 -18.05 17.38
N LYS A 151 9.50 -17.61 16.19
CA LYS A 151 10.70 -16.77 16.06
C LYS A 151 10.49 -15.43 16.76
N PRO A 152 11.54 -14.85 17.36
CA PRO A 152 11.46 -13.58 18.11
C PRO A 152 10.79 -12.43 17.35
N LEU A 153 11.01 -12.34 16.03
CA LEU A 153 10.36 -11.34 15.18
C LEU A 153 8.83 -11.38 15.30
N PHE A 154 8.21 -12.54 15.07
CA PHE A 154 6.74 -12.65 15.09
C PHE A 154 6.18 -12.52 16.50
N ASN A 155 6.86 -13.05 17.52
CA ASN A 155 6.48 -12.85 18.92
C ASN A 155 6.45 -11.36 19.29
N ASN A 156 7.44 -10.59 18.81
CA ASN A 156 7.47 -9.15 19.01
C ASN A 156 6.32 -8.43 18.29
N LEU A 157 5.98 -8.83 17.06
CA LEU A 157 4.85 -8.27 16.31
C LEU A 157 3.50 -8.56 16.99
N VAL A 158 3.29 -9.80 17.45
CA VAL A 158 2.10 -10.17 18.22
C VAL A 158 2.01 -9.34 19.50
N LYS A 159 3.11 -9.21 20.24
CA LYS A 159 3.17 -8.35 21.43
C LYS A 159 2.83 -6.91 21.09
N GLN A 160 3.36 -6.35 20.01
CA GLN A 160 3.03 -4.99 19.58
C GLN A 160 1.54 -4.83 19.25
N CYS A 161 0.91 -5.82 18.62
CA CYS A 161 -0.53 -5.80 18.36
C CYS A 161 -1.35 -5.80 19.66
N HIS A 162 -0.99 -6.65 20.63
CA HIS A 162 -1.62 -6.64 21.95
C HIS A 162 -1.42 -5.31 22.69
N MET A 163 -0.23 -4.72 22.63
CA MET A 163 0.04 -3.40 23.22
C MET A 163 -0.70 -2.25 22.53
N ASN A 164 -1.31 -2.49 21.36
CA ASN A 164 -2.18 -1.55 20.64
C ASN A 164 -3.67 -1.92 20.77
N ASP A 165 -4.02 -2.77 21.74
CA ASP A 165 -5.39 -3.23 21.99
C ASP A 165 -6.07 -3.80 20.73
N ILE A 166 -5.33 -4.61 19.99
CA ILE A 166 -5.84 -5.36 18.84
C ILE A 166 -6.24 -6.76 19.32
N PRO A 167 -7.53 -7.13 19.26
CA PRO A 167 -8.00 -8.44 19.66
C PRO A 167 -7.55 -9.53 18.68
N PHE A 168 -7.38 -10.74 19.21
CA PHE A 168 -7.13 -11.95 18.45
C PHE A 168 -8.31 -12.90 18.61
N VAL A 169 -8.80 -13.46 17.51
CA VAL A 169 -9.80 -14.53 17.50
C VAL A 169 -9.11 -15.88 17.31
N GLU A 170 -9.61 -16.90 18.01
CA GLU A 170 -9.01 -18.24 18.00
C GLU A 170 -9.41 -19.05 16.75
N ALA A 171 -10.57 -18.74 16.17
CA ALA A 171 -11.13 -19.45 15.03
C ALA A 171 -11.72 -18.49 14.01
N MET A 172 -11.82 -18.97 12.76
CA MET A 172 -12.51 -18.25 11.69
C MET A 172 -13.99 -18.07 12.07
N PRO A 173 -14.52 -16.84 12.05
CA PRO A 173 -15.96 -16.63 12.17
C PRO A 173 -16.71 -17.38 11.08
N ASP A 174 -17.93 -17.85 11.38
CA ASP A 174 -18.79 -18.36 10.31
C ASP A 174 -19.12 -17.27 9.29
N LEU A 175 -19.54 -17.68 8.10
CA LEU A 175 -19.82 -16.78 6.98
C LEU A 175 -20.83 -15.67 7.34
N SER A 176 -21.85 -16.00 8.14
CA SER A 176 -22.89 -15.03 8.52
C SER A 176 -22.37 -13.95 9.47
N THR A 177 -21.51 -14.35 10.41
CA THR A 177 -20.83 -13.45 11.35
C THR A 177 -19.82 -12.60 10.61
N LEU A 178 -19.05 -13.19 9.69
CA LEU A 178 -18.10 -12.48 8.84
C LEU A 178 -18.77 -11.33 8.09
N ASP A 179 -19.85 -11.62 7.35
CA ASP A 179 -20.57 -10.64 6.54
C ASP A 179 -21.26 -9.54 7.36
N LYS A 180 -21.68 -9.87 8.57
CA LYS A 180 -22.39 -8.94 9.46
C LYS A 180 -21.43 -8.02 10.21
N GLU A 181 -20.36 -8.56 10.80
CA GLU A 181 -19.54 -7.87 11.79
C GLU A 181 -18.28 -7.22 11.21
N TYR A 182 -17.87 -7.62 10.01
CA TYR A 182 -16.65 -7.10 9.38
C TYR A 182 -16.96 -6.28 8.12
N SER A 183 -16.24 -5.17 7.95
CA SER A 183 -16.37 -4.30 6.77
C SER A 183 -15.34 -4.63 5.71
N LEU A 184 -14.21 -5.23 6.09
CA LEU A 184 -13.11 -5.65 5.23
C LEU A 184 -12.48 -6.92 5.78
N VAL A 185 -11.88 -7.71 4.88
CA VAL A 185 -10.99 -8.81 5.25
C VAL A 185 -9.63 -8.63 4.59
N VAL A 186 -8.56 -8.75 5.36
CA VAL A 186 -7.19 -8.75 4.87
C VAL A 186 -6.68 -10.19 4.85
N ASP A 187 -6.44 -10.70 3.65
CA ASP A 187 -5.78 -11.97 3.40
C ASP A 187 -4.26 -11.78 3.44
N ALA A 188 -3.68 -12.21 4.56
CA ALA A 188 -2.24 -12.22 4.83
C ALA A 188 -1.75 -13.66 5.12
N LEU A 189 -2.40 -14.69 4.53
CA LEU A 189 -2.09 -16.09 4.83
C LEU A 189 -0.82 -16.55 4.10
N PHE A 190 -0.77 -16.38 2.78
CA PHE A 190 0.29 -16.94 1.93
C PHE A 190 0.77 -15.93 0.88
N GLY A 191 2.07 -15.64 0.87
CA GLY A 191 2.72 -14.78 -0.14
C GLY A 191 3.42 -15.59 -1.23
N PHE A 192 4.28 -14.96 -2.02
CA PHE A 192 4.95 -15.57 -3.19
C PHE A 192 5.83 -16.80 -2.93
N SER A 193 6.23 -17.07 -1.69
CA SER A 193 6.99 -18.29 -1.34
C SER A 193 6.09 -19.51 -1.12
N PHE A 194 4.77 -19.34 -1.20
CA PHE A 194 3.81 -20.43 -1.08
C PHE A 194 3.97 -21.45 -2.22
N LYS A 195 3.80 -22.71 -1.86
CA LYS A 195 3.76 -23.84 -2.79
C LYS A 195 2.49 -24.65 -2.48
N PRO A 196 1.57 -24.79 -3.44
CA PRO A 196 0.42 -25.68 -3.29
C PRO A 196 0.83 -27.13 -2.94
N PRO A 197 -0.06 -27.93 -2.33
CA PRO A 197 -1.44 -27.59 -1.95
C PRO A 197 -1.55 -26.83 -0.62
N VAL A 198 -2.70 -26.21 -0.39
CA VAL A 198 -3.04 -25.55 0.88
C VAL A 198 -3.11 -26.60 2.00
N ARG A 199 -2.48 -26.31 3.14
CA ARG A 199 -2.52 -27.20 4.31
C ARG A 199 -3.95 -27.28 4.89
N PRO A 200 -4.40 -28.45 5.40
CA PRO A 200 -5.77 -28.63 5.90
C PRO A 200 -6.25 -27.57 6.90
N LEU A 201 -5.37 -27.09 7.77
CA LEU A 201 -5.67 -26.04 8.75
C LEU A 201 -6.22 -24.74 8.12
N PHE A 202 -5.79 -24.40 6.90
CA PHE A 202 -6.14 -23.14 6.25
C PHE A 202 -7.24 -23.30 5.19
N ALA A 203 -7.57 -24.53 4.79
CA ALA A 203 -8.58 -24.77 3.75
C ALA A 203 -9.98 -24.22 4.15
N PRO A 204 -10.50 -24.43 5.37
CA PRO A 204 -11.80 -23.86 5.78
C PRO A 204 -11.81 -22.33 5.82
N ILE A 205 -10.65 -21.72 6.10
CA ILE A 205 -10.49 -20.26 6.10
C ILE A 205 -10.65 -19.75 4.68
N LEU A 206 -9.89 -20.29 3.72
CA LEU A 206 -9.99 -19.89 2.31
C LEU A 206 -11.38 -20.15 1.72
N GLU A 207 -12.03 -21.25 2.11
CA GLU A 207 -13.40 -21.54 1.70
C GLU A 207 -14.36 -20.45 2.17
N THR A 208 -14.33 -20.09 3.46
CA THR A 208 -15.17 -19.01 4.01
C THR A 208 -14.89 -17.68 3.31
N LEU A 209 -13.62 -17.34 3.11
CA LEU A 209 -13.20 -16.12 2.44
C LEU A 209 -13.58 -16.07 0.95
N SER A 210 -13.72 -17.22 0.28
CA SER A 210 -14.16 -17.28 -1.11
C SER A 210 -15.67 -17.04 -1.29
N GLN A 211 -16.45 -17.16 -0.20
CA GLN A 211 -17.91 -17.08 -0.22
C GLN A 211 -18.46 -15.77 0.38
N THR A 212 -17.63 -15.02 1.09
CA THR A 212 -18.03 -13.77 1.76
C THR A 212 -18.44 -12.68 0.79
N THR A 213 -19.38 -11.84 1.22
CA THR A 213 -19.76 -10.61 0.50
C THR A 213 -18.90 -9.41 0.91
N VAL A 214 -18.06 -9.57 1.94
CA VAL A 214 -17.14 -8.53 2.43
C VAL A 214 -15.96 -8.38 1.46
N PRO A 215 -15.53 -7.14 1.12
CA PRO A 215 -14.34 -6.95 0.31
C PRO A 215 -13.09 -7.60 0.92
N VAL A 216 -12.44 -8.47 0.14
CA VAL A 216 -11.18 -9.12 0.51
C VAL A 216 -10.00 -8.36 -0.09
N ILE A 217 -8.98 -8.09 0.71
CA ILE A 217 -7.72 -7.45 0.33
C ILE A 217 -6.60 -8.47 0.50
N SER A 218 -5.97 -8.87 -0.59
CA SER A 218 -4.83 -9.81 -0.53
C SER A 218 -3.51 -9.07 -0.50
N ILE A 219 -2.66 -9.44 0.47
CA ILE A 219 -1.27 -8.98 0.57
C ILE A 219 -0.40 -9.87 -0.31
N ASP A 220 0.35 -9.22 -1.20
CA ASP A 220 1.31 -9.77 -2.14
C ASP A 220 0.71 -10.61 -3.28
N ILE A 221 0.03 -11.69 -2.93
CA ILE A 221 -0.66 -12.64 -3.82
C ILE A 221 -1.92 -13.12 -3.12
N PRO A 222 -3.04 -13.36 -3.83
CA PRO A 222 -4.21 -13.98 -3.23
C PRO A 222 -3.90 -15.41 -2.75
N SER A 223 -4.12 -15.66 -1.46
CA SER A 223 -3.78 -16.94 -0.86
C SER A 223 -4.48 -18.11 -1.53
N GLY A 224 -3.70 -19.14 -1.86
CA GLY A 224 -4.18 -20.32 -2.60
C GLY A 224 -4.01 -20.22 -4.11
N TRP A 225 -3.66 -19.06 -4.67
CA TRP A 225 -3.29 -18.93 -6.08
C TRP A 225 -1.89 -19.51 -6.34
N HIS A 226 -1.67 -20.05 -7.54
CA HIS A 226 -0.32 -20.30 -8.04
C HIS A 226 0.35 -18.96 -8.35
N VAL A 227 1.63 -18.81 -8.00
CA VAL A 227 2.37 -17.53 -8.07
C VAL A 227 2.47 -16.99 -9.50
N GLU A 228 2.40 -17.87 -10.48
CA GLU A 228 2.50 -17.52 -11.91
C GLU A 228 1.20 -17.71 -12.66
N ASP A 229 0.52 -18.85 -12.46
CA ASP A 229 -0.65 -19.25 -13.26
C ASP A 229 -1.97 -18.70 -12.73
N GLY A 230 -1.97 -18.05 -11.56
CA GLY A 230 -3.16 -17.44 -10.98
C GLY A 230 -4.04 -18.42 -10.20
N PRO A 231 -5.37 -18.21 -10.16
CA PRO A 231 -6.29 -19.01 -9.35
C PRO A 231 -6.33 -20.48 -9.81
N PRO A 232 -6.52 -21.44 -8.89
CA PRO A 232 -6.84 -22.81 -9.28
C PRO A 232 -8.16 -22.86 -10.05
N THR A 233 -8.25 -23.75 -11.05
CA THR A 233 -9.43 -23.89 -11.91
C THR A 233 -10.50 -24.82 -11.34
N ASP A 234 -10.11 -25.74 -10.45
CA ASP A 234 -10.93 -26.90 -10.08
C ASP A 234 -11.56 -26.79 -8.68
N VAL A 235 -11.23 -25.73 -7.93
CA VAL A 235 -11.72 -25.47 -6.58
C VAL A 235 -12.08 -24.00 -6.41
N PRO A 236 -13.01 -23.64 -5.50
CA PRO A 236 -13.25 -22.26 -5.13
C PRO A 236 -11.94 -21.54 -4.79
N SER A 237 -11.78 -20.33 -5.33
CA SER A 237 -10.59 -19.50 -5.14
C SER A 237 -10.98 -18.12 -4.68
N LEU A 238 -10.05 -17.43 -4.01
CA LEU A 238 -10.27 -16.05 -3.62
C LEU A 238 -10.42 -15.16 -4.85
N ALA A 239 -11.39 -14.25 -4.81
CA ALA A 239 -11.57 -13.18 -5.76
C ALA A 239 -11.44 -11.83 -5.02
N PRO A 240 -10.21 -11.40 -4.68
CA PRO A 240 -10.03 -10.22 -3.87
C PRO A 240 -10.47 -8.96 -4.61
N ASP A 241 -11.02 -8.02 -3.85
CA ASP A 241 -11.39 -6.70 -4.31
C ASP A 241 -10.18 -5.79 -4.49
N MET A 242 -9.18 -5.96 -3.63
CA MET A 242 -7.88 -5.29 -3.71
C MET A 242 -6.74 -6.30 -3.68
N LEU A 243 -5.74 -6.08 -4.52
CA LEU A 243 -4.45 -6.77 -4.45
C LEU A 243 -3.36 -5.74 -4.18
N VAL A 244 -2.61 -5.93 -3.10
CA VAL A 244 -1.43 -5.12 -2.77
C VAL A 244 -0.18 -5.90 -3.13
N SER A 245 0.36 -5.68 -4.34
CA SER A 245 1.63 -6.27 -4.73
C SER A 245 2.79 -5.60 -3.98
N LEU A 246 3.67 -6.39 -3.37
CA LEU A 246 4.86 -5.88 -2.69
C LEU A 246 6.09 -5.99 -3.58
N THR A 247 6.97 -4.97 -3.54
CA THR A 247 8.22 -4.87 -4.32
C THR A 247 7.97 -4.69 -5.83
N ALA A 248 7.33 -5.67 -6.45
CA ALA A 248 6.79 -5.66 -7.81
C ALA A 248 5.66 -6.70 -7.92
N PRO A 249 4.71 -6.55 -8.86
CA PRO A 249 3.65 -7.54 -9.07
C PRO A 249 4.21 -8.91 -9.44
N LYS A 250 3.61 -9.99 -8.94
CA LYS A 250 3.90 -11.36 -9.39
C LYS A 250 3.04 -11.73 -10.58
N LEU A 251 3.47 -12.70 -11.39
CA LEU A 251 2.80 -13.10 -12.65
C LEU A 251 1.30 -13.42 -12.46
N CYS A 252 0.93 -14.07 -11.36
CA CYS A 252 -0.46 -14.34 -11.02
C CYS A 252 -1.36 -13.10 -10.98
N ALA A 253 -0.80 -11.91 -10.69
CA ALA A 253 -1.56 -10.67 -10.66
C ALA A 253 -2.14 -10.29 -12.04
N LYS A 254 -1.67 -10.88 -13.15
CA LYS A 254 -2.32 -10.74 -14.47
C LYS A 254 -3.74 -11.32 -14.50
N HIS A 255 -4.04 -12.24 -13.59
CA HIS A 255 -5.35 -12.87 -13.44
C HIS A 255 -6.26 -12.10 -12.48
N PHE A 256 -5.74 -11.06 -11.80
CA PHE A 256 -6.51 -10.23 -10.89
C PHE A 256 -7.64 -9.49 -11.63
N LYS A 257 -8.86 -9.55 -11.07
CA LYS A 257 -10.07 -8.91 -11.60
C LYS A 257 -10.75 -7.96 -10.61
N GLY A 258 -10.14 -7.73 -9.44
CA GLY A 258 -10.68 -6.83 -8.44
C GLY A 258 -10.58 -5.35 -8.86
N ARG A 259 -11.11 -4.48 -8.01
CA ARG A 259 -11.21 -3.04 -8.30
C ARG A 259 -9.89 -2.29 -8.19
N TYR A 260 -9.02 -2.73 -7.27
CA TYR A 260 -7.84 -1.97 -6.89
C TYR A 260 -6.58 -2.83 -6.94
N HIS A 261 -5.72 -2.62 -7.93
CA HIS A 261 -4.37 -3.19 -7.92
C HIS A 261 -3.37 -2.13 -7.48
N VAL A 262 -2.88 -2.26 -6.24
CA VAL A 262 -1.95 -1.30 -5.64
C VAL A 262 -0.56 -1.93 -5.58
N LEU A 263 0.46 -1.14 -5.90
CA LEU A 263 1.86 -1.49 -5.68
C LEU A 263 2.35 -0.79 -4.41
N GLY A 264 2.91 -1.57 -3.49
CA GLY A 264 3.55 -1.11 -2.26
C GLY A 264 4.99 -1.63 -2.13
N GLY A 265 5.61 -1.35 -0.99
CA GLY A 265 7.01 -1.73 -0.76
C GLY A 265 7.98 -0.78 -1.46
N ARG A 266 7.84 0.53 -1.20
CA ARG A 266 8.67 1.60 -1.75
C ARG A 266 10.07 1.63 -1.11
N PHE A 267 10.84 0.56 -1.31
CA PHE A 267 12.21 0.41 -0.81
C PHE A 267 13.19 -0.13 -1.86
N VAL A 268 12.73 -0.42 -3.08
CA VAL A 268 13.54 -1.03 -4.13
C VAL A 268 14.65 -0.08 -4.59
N PRO A 269 15.94 -0.44 -4.40
CA PRO A 269 17.05 0.38 -4.87
C PRO A 269 17.08 0.50 -6.39
N HIS A 270 17.46 1.67 -6.92
CA HIS A 270 17.50 1.92 -8.38
C HIS A 270 18.32 0.87 -9.15
N LYS A 271 19.51 0.52 -8.66
CA LYS A 271 20.36 -0.51 -9.28
C LYS A 271 19.68 -1.88 -9.36
N LEU A 272 18.92 -2.25 -8.34
CA LEU A 272 18.16 -3.51 -8.31
C LEU A 272 17.00 -3.46 -9.32
N SER A 273 16.26 -2.35 -9.33
CA SER A 273 15.19 -2.11 -10.30
C SER A 273 15.67 -2.18 -11.74
N GLU A 274 16.85 -1.61 -12.04
CA GLU A 274 17.48 -1.66 -13.36
C GLU A 274 17.93 -3.08 -13.72
N LYS A 275 18.61 -3.77 -12.80
CA LYS A 275 19.09 -5.16 -12.98
C LYS A 275 17.95 -6.10 -13.37
N TYR A 276 16.81 -6.01 -12.68
CA TYR A 276 15.64 -6.84 -12.94
C TYR A 276 14.67 -6.21 -13.94
N GLN A 277 14.98 -5.04 -14.52
CA GLN A 277 14.14 -4.33 -15.49
C GLN A 277 12.69 -4.19 -14.98
N LEU A 278 12.53 -3.82 -13.70
CA LEU A 278 11.23 -3.84 -13.03
C LEU A 278 10.25 -2.81 -13.60
N GLN A 279 10.75 -1.72 -14.17
CA GLN A 279 9.95 -0.62 -14.73
C GLN A 279 8.91 -0.11 -13.73
N LEU A 280 9.33 0.05 -12.46
CA LEU A 280 8.44 0.50 -11.39
C LEU A 280 7.91 1.92 -11.69
N PRO A 281 6.60 2.18 -11.48
CA PRO A 281 6.06 3.52 -11.63
C PRO A 281 6.62 4.46 -10.55
N SER A 282 6.53 5.76 -10.83
CA SER A 282 6.86 6.77 -9.82
C SER A 282 5.79 6.83 -8.74
N TYR A 283 6.21 6.68 -7.49
CA TYR A 283 5.33 6.87 -6.33
C TYR A 283 5.07 8.37 -6.10
N PRO A 284 3.80 8.79 -5.94
CA PRO A 284 3.48 10.21 -5.71
C PRO A 284 4.06 10.74 -4.40
N GLY A 285 4.84 11.82 -4.45
CA GLY A 285 5.36 12.51 -3.27
C GLY A 285 6.04 11.55 -2.27
N THR A 286 5.51 11.51 -1.04
CA THR A 286 5.97 10.62 0.04
C THR A 286 5.12 9.36 0.21
N SER A 287 4.19 9.07 -0.71
CA SER A 287 3.33 7.89 -0.61
C SER A 287 4.13 6.59 -0.61
N GLN A 288 3.66 5.62 0.18
CA GLN A 288 4.22 4.26 0.22
C GLN A 288 3.59 3.35 -0.85
N THR A 289 2.59 3.85 -1.56
CA THR A 289 1.73 3.10 -2.47
C THR A 289 1.55 3.84 -3.79
N VAL A 290 1.22 3.09 -4.84
CA VAL A 290 0.80 3.63 -6.13
C VAL A 290 -0.19 2.68 -6.77
N LEU A 291 -1.31 3.23 -7.25
CA LEU A 291 -2.33 2.46 -7.96
C LEU A 291 -1.83 2.12 -9.37
N LEU A 292 -1.84 0.83 -9.73
CA LEU A 292 -1.42 0.35 -11.05
C LEU A 292 -2.57 0.37 -12.06
N THR A 293 -3.75 -0.07 -11.64
CA THR A 293 -4.98 -0.04 -12.45
C THR A 293 -6.19 0.07 -11.51
N SER A 294 -7.11 0.98 -11.83
CA SER A 294 -8.50 0.93 -11.34
C SER A 294 -9.37 0.38 -12.47
N SER A 295 -10.28 -0.55 -12.17
CA SER A 295 -11.23 -1.09 -13.17
C SER A 295 -12.30 -0.10 -13.63
N SER A 296 -12.04 1.21 -13.54
CA SER A 296 -12.82 2.26 -14.21
C SER A 296 -12.47 2.42 -15.70
N GLN A 297 -11.74 1.48 -16.30
CA GLN A 297 -11.49 1.39 -17.74
C GLN A 297 -11.63 -0.05 -18.26
N GLN A 298 -12.84 -0.60 -18.26
CA GLN A 298 -13.27 -1.63 -19.20
C GLN A 298 -14.77 -1.52 -19.43
#